data_AF-A0A2I9CS79-F1
#
_entry.id   AF-A0A2I9CS79-F1
#
_cell.length_a   1.000
_cell.length_b   1.000
_cell.length_c   1.000
_cell.angle_alpha   90.00
_cell.angle_beta   90.00
_cell.angle_gamma   90.00
#
_symmetry.space_group_name_H-M   'P 1'
#
loop_
_entity.id
_entity.type
_entity.pdbx_description
1 polymer ?
#
loop_
_entity_poly.entity_id
_entity_poly.type
_entity_poly.pdbx_seq_one_letter_code
_entity_poly.pdbx_strand_id
1 'polypeptide(L)' 'MEGPVVVKCGGTKFRGEYCRAGPGTAVVSLVFDDWYPAMGDVVRLLDGTVERRATVYSVRVVPREQRVEVHLDFTR' A
#
# COMPACT_ATOMS: atom_id res chain seq x y z
N MET A 1 -6.54 -11.63 -3.71
CA MET A 1 -7.63 -10.74 -4.13
C MET A 1 -6.98 -9.51 -4.69
N GLU A 2 -7.26 -9.21 -5.95
CA GLU A 2 -6.94 -7.95 -6.59
C GLU A 2 -8.20 -7.09 -6.53
N GLY A 3 -8.09 -5.87 -6.02
CA GLY A 3 -9.25 -5.03 -5.79
C GLY A 3 -8.90 -3.60 -5.39
N PRO A 4 -9.87 -2.67 -5.48
CA PRO A 4 -9.67 -1.29 -5.10
C PRO A 4 -9.46 -1.22 -3.58
N VAL A 5 -8.34 -0.64 -3.16
CA VAL A 5 -8.06 -0.40 -1.74
C VAL A 5 -7.82 1.07 -1.46
N VAL A 6 -8.06 1.44 -0.20
CA VAL A 6 -7.62 2.72 0.34
C VAL A 6 -6.50 2.46 1.34
N VAL A 7 -5.32 2.99 1.04
CA VAL A 7 -4.18 3.02 1.97
C VAL A 7 -4.19 4.34 2.70
N LYS A 8 -4.27 4.32 4.04
CA LYS A 8 -4.18 5.53 4.87
C LYS A 8 -2.84 5.57 5.58
N CYS A 9 -2.06 6.63 5.34
CA CYS A 9 -0.81 6.90 6.04
C CYS A 9 -0.82 8.34 6.57
N GLY A 10 -0.59 8.53 7.87
CA GLY A 10 -0.53 9.87 8.49
C GLY A 10 -1.78 10.78 8.31
N GLY A 11 -2.92 10.24 7.88
CA GLY A 11 -4.13 11.02 7.56
C GLY A 11 -4.38 11.20 6.06
N THR A 12 -3.35 11.03 5.22
CA THR A 12 -3.47 11.02 3.76
C THR A 12 -4.05 9.69 3.27
N LYS A 13 -4.87 9.73 2.22
CA LYS A 13 -5.54 8.57 1.64
C LYS A 13 -5.06 8.35 0.22
N PHE A 14 -4.51 7.19 -0.06
CA PHE A 14 -4.15 6.76 -1.39
C PHE A 14 -5.14 5.74 -1.91
N ARG A 15 -5.55 5.90 -3.16
CA ARG A 15 -6.30 4.87 -3.88
C ARG A 15 -5.32 4.08 -4.72
N GLY A 16 -5.46 2.76 -4.67
CA GLY A 16 -4.59 1.88 -5.42
C GLY A 16 -5.22 0.52 -5.67
N GLU A 17 -4.49 -0.26 -6.45
CA GLU A 17 -4.78 -1.66 -6.66
C GLU A 17 -3.90 -2.47 -5.71
N TYR A 18 -4.53 -3.31 -4.90
CA TYR A 18 -3.84 -4.18 -3.96
C TYR A 18 -3.72 -5.58 -4.54
N CYS A 19 -2.50 -6.12 -4.58
CA CYS A 19 -2.23 -7.52 -4.89
C CYS A 19 -1.59 -8.19 -3.66
N ARG A 20 -2.19 -9.29 -3.19
CA ARG A 20 -1.62 -10.08 -2.09
C ARG A 20 -0.70 -11.17 -2.64
N ALA A 21 0.61 -10.99 -2.49
CA ALA A 21 1.61 -12.01 -2.80
C ALA A 21 2.15 -12.62 -1.50
N GLY A 22 1.92 -13.91 -1.25
CA GLY A 22 2.51 -14.67 -0.13
C GLY A 22 1.75 -14.62 1.22
N PRO A 23 2.18 -15.46 2.19
CA PRO A 23 1.58 -15.54 3.52
C PRO A 23 1.97 -14.33 4.38
N GLY A 24 1.11 -13.32 4.40
CA GLY A 24 1.26 -12.16 5.30
C GLY A 24 1.91 -10.94 4.65
N THR A 25 2.23 -11.00 3.36
CA THR A 25 2.77 -9.88 2.59
C THR A 25 1.80 -9.41 1.51
N ALA A 26 2.02 -8.19 1.04
CA ALA A 26 1.13 -7.43 0.18
C ALA A 26 1.92 -6.45 -0.71
N VAL A 27 1.46 -6.24 -1.93
CA VAL A 27 1.96 -5.18 -2.82
C VAL A 27 0.80 -4.29 -3.20
N VAL A 28 0.95 -2.98 -3.05
CA VAL A 28 -0.06 -2.00 -3.43
C VAL A 28 0.51 -1.05 -4.46
N SER A 29 -0.15 -0.95 -5.60
CA SER A 29 0.17 0.01 -6.65
C SER A 29 -0.64 1.28 -6.43
N LEU A 30 0.03 2.35 -6.03
CA LEU A 30 -0.52 3.69 -5.86
C LEU A 30 -0.22 4.53 -7.10
N VAL A 31 -1.13 5.43 -7.47
CA VAL A 31 -0.84 6.45 -8.49
C VAL A 31 0.14 7.45 -7.90
N PHE A 32 1.09 7.91 -8.70
CA PHE A 32 2.06 8.93 -8.31
C PHE A 32 1.33 10.21 -7.91
N ASP A 33 1.50 10.62 -6.67
CA ASP A 33 1.00 11.86 -6.08
C ASP A 33 2.19 12.55 -5.38
N ASP A 34 1.98 13.74 -4.82
CA ASP A 34 3.03 14.54 -4.17
C ASP A 34 3.63 13.87 -2.91
N TRP A 35 2.98 12.83 -2.41
CA TRP A 35 3.41 12.08 -1.23
C TRP A 35 3.12 10.59 -1.38
N TYR A 36 3.92 9.73 -0.76
CA TYR A 36 3.65 8.29 -0.65
C TYR A 36 4.28 7.75 0.64
N PRO A 37 3.81 6.60 1.17
CA PRO A 37 4.36 6.02 2.39
C PRO A 37 5.84 5.66 2.22
N ALA A 38 6.63 5.89 3.26
CA ALA A 38 8.03 5.51 3.32
C ALA A 38 8.22 4.13 3.99
N MET A 39 9.40 3.53 3.81
CA MET A 39 9.77 2.32 4.55
C MET A 39 9.72 2.58 6.07
N GLY A 40 9.10 1.67 6.81
CA GLY A 40 8.89 1.77 8.25
C GLY A 40 7.56 2.41 8.65
N ASP A 41 6.86 3.06 7.72
CA ASP A 41 5.53 3.61 8.00
C ASP A 41 4.53 2.49 8.30
N VAL A 42 3.64 2.74 9.26
CA VAL A 42 2.48 1.89 9.52
C VAL A 42 1.29 2.45 8.76
N VAL A 43 0.76 1.65 7.85
CA VAL A 43 -0.41 2.01 7.05
C VAL A 43 -1.64 1.23 7.47
N ARG A 44 -2.82 1.84 7.25
CA ARG A 44 -4.11 1.14 7.32
C ARG A 44 -4.59 0.85 5.92
N LEU A 45 -4.85 -0.42 5.64
CA LEU A 45 -5.49 -0.88 4.41
C LEU A 45 -6.97 -1.09 4.68
N LEU A 46 -7.79 -0.49 3.85
CA LEU A 46 -9.22 -0.76 3.80
C LEU A 46 -9.54 -1.53 2.50
N ASP A 47 -9.99 -2.77 2.66
CA ASP A 47 -10.50 -3.64 1.60
C ASP A 47 -12.00 -3.86 1.84
N GLY A 48 -12.83 -3.10 1.12
CA GLY A 48 -14.26 -3.01 1.41
C GLY A 48 -14.55 -2.52 2.83
N THR A 49 -15.03 -3.42 3.68
CA THR A 49 -15.35 -3.15 5.11
C THR A 49 -14.25 -3.61 6.08
N VAL A 50 -13.20 -4.26 5.59
CA VAL A 50 -12.14 -4.83 6.42
C VAL A 50 -10.97 -3.86 6.53
N GLU A 51 -10.65 -3.43 7.75
CA GLU A 51 -9.43 -2.64 8.05
C GLU A 51 -8.31 -3.56 8.55
N ARG A 52 -7.11 -3.44 7.98
CA ARG A 52 -5.90 -4.13 8.44
C ARG A 52 -4.75 -3.15 8.57
N ARG A 53 -3.89 -3.34 9.57
CA ARG A 53 -2.63 -2.60 9.70
C ARG A 53 -1.50 -3.40 9.05
N ALA A 54 -0.59 -2.68 8.41
CA ALA A 54 0.62 -3.27 7.84
C ALA A 54 1.77 -2.29 7.97
N THR A 55 2.98 -2.84 8.09
CA THR A 55 4.22 -2.07 8.05
C THR A 55 4.76 -2.04 6.63
N VAL A 56 5.13 -0.87 6.13
CA VAL A 56 5.79 -0.72 4.84
C VAL A 56 7.22 -1.23 4.97
N TYR A 57 7.59 -2.27 4.22
CA TYR A 57 8.95 -2.82 4.26
C TYR A 57 9.78 -2.50 3.02
N SER A 58 9.14 -2.11 1.91
CA SER A 58 9.81 -1.65 0.70
C SER A 58 8.90 -0.72 -0.10
N VAL A 59 9.50 0.22 -0.82
CA VAL A 59 8.82 1.16 -1.71
C VAL A 59 9.60 1.23 -3.01
N ARG A 60 8.92 1.04 -4.14
CA ARG A 60 9.50 1.13 -5.47
C ARG A 60 8.72 2.12 -6.32
N VAL A 61 9.41 3.15 -6.78
CA VAL A 61 8.86 4.12 -7.73
C VAL A 61 9.00 3.56 -9.14
N VAL A 62 7.90 3.61 -9.91
CA VAL A 62 7.85 3.21 -11.33
C VAL A 62 7.53 4.47 -12.15
N PRO A 63 8.53 5.29 -12.53
CA PRO A 63 8.30 6.61 -13.14
C PRO A 63 7.57 6.54 -14.46
N ARG A 64 7.86 5.53 -15.29
CA ARG A 64 7.27 5.35 -16.62
C ARG A 64 5.76 5.13 -16.59
N GLU A 65 5.25 4.57 -15.48
CA GLU A 65 3.83 4.25 -15.31
C GLU A 65 3.13 5.25 -14.39
N GLN A 66 3.85 6.26 -13.87
CA GLN A 66 3.38 7.16 -12.82
C GLN A 66 2.74 6.40 -11.67
N ARG A 67 3.46 5.38 -11.16
CA ARG A 67 3.00 4.51 -10.08
C ARG A 67 4.07 4.32 -9.02
N VAL A 68 3.62 4.02 -7.80
CA VAL A 68 4.45 3.61 -6.67
C VAL A 68 3.98 2.25 -6.19
N GLU A 69 4.86 1.26 -6.20
CA GLU A 69 4.63 -0.06 -5.61
C GLU A 69 5.07 -0.02 -4.14
N VAL A 70 4.11 -0.18 -3.23
CA VAL A 70 4.34 -0.21 -1.79
C VAL A 70 4.20 -1.65 -1.32
N HIS A 71 5.27 -2.18 -0.74
CA HIS A 71 5.28 -3.53 -0.22
C HIS A 71 5.04 -3.52 1.29
N LEU A 72 4.11 -4.35 1.72
CA LEU A 72 3.49 -4.31 3.04
C LEU A 72 3.62 -5.66 3.72
N ASP A 73 3.89 -5.62 5.02
CA ASP A 73 4.00 -6.79 5.91
C ASP A 73 2.91 -6.68 6.99
N PHE A 74 2.02 -7.68 7.05
CA PHE A 74 0.93 -7.77 8.03
C PHE A 74 1.33 -8.54 9.29
N THR A 75 2.54 -9.09 9.34
CA THR A 75 3.01 -9.92 10.46
C THR A 75 3.79 -9.13 11.50
N ARG A 76 4.12 -7.88 11.20
CA ARG A 76 4.86 -6.94 12.04
C ARG A 76 3.95 -5.88 12.63
#